data_AF-A0A975A7I1-F1
#
_entry.id   AF-A0A975A7I1-F1
#
_cell.length_a   1.000
_cell.length_b   1.000
_cell.length_c   1.000
_cell.angle_alpha   90.00
_cell.angle_beta   90.00
_cell.angle_gamma   90.00
#
_symmetry.space_group_name_H-M   'P 1'
#
loop_
_entity.id
_entity.type
_entity.pdbx_description
1 polymer ?
#
loop_
_entity_poly.entity_id
_entity_poly.type
_entity_poly.pdbx_seq_one_letter_code
_entity_poly.pdbx_strand_id
1 'polypeptide(L)'
;MINGDCQPFLAAEVKRIKLATAFTQHHSNLEYNDKSGAINESYSDIAAVALMEYVRQKNIDLYSAAYPKANGVIPWQIGQTVMCSGKPLRYMDYPSKDGKSADCFRKIDYGNIYYDKVCEQAESKYSEKALQQSYIVHTASGIFNRALYLLASRWGVEKAFRAFALANVKYWTSQADFDSAANGVVNAAQDLGYSPDDVINVFEQVGVRAD
;
A
#
# COMPACT_ATOMS: atom_id res chain seq x y z
N MET A 1 22.09 -10.98 14.85
CA MET A 1 23.09 -11.53 13.91
C MET A 1 22.40 -11.73 12.58
N ILE A 2 22.85 -11.03 11.55
CA ILE A 2 22.31 -11.09 10.19
C ILE A 2 23.21 -12.09 9.45
N ASN A 3 22.71 -13.29 9.15
CA ASN A 3 23.42 -14.25 8.31
C ASN A 3 23.33 -13.85 6.83
N GLY A 4 24.41 -14.05 6.09
CA GLY A 4 24.71 -13.45 4.77
C GLY A 4 23.83 -13.85 3.59
N ASP A 5 22.84 -14.72 3.76
CA ASP A 5 22.02 -15.24 2.65
C ASP A 5 20.77 -14.41 2.32
N CYS A 6 20.48 -13.35 3.08
CA CYS A 6 19.26 -12.53 2.92
C CYS A 6 19.49 -11.20 2.18
N GLN A 7 20.70 -10.93 1.70
CA GLN A 7 21.14 -9.62 1.19
C GLN A 7 20.66 -9.24 -0.24
N PRO A 8 20.59 -10.15 -1.24
CA PRO A 8 20.34 -9.74 -2.63
C PRO A 8 18.94 -9.16 -2.85
N PHE A 9 17.91 -9.80 -2.28
CA PHE A 9 16.53 -9.38 -2.45
C PHE A 9 16.13 -8.23 -1.51
N LEU A 10 16.75 -8.16 -0.32
CA LEU A 10 16.69 -7.02 0.59
C LEU A 10 17.06 -5.71 -0.13
N ALA A 11 18.14 -5.71 -0.90
CA ALA A 11 18.58 -4.55 -1.66
C ALA A 11 17.59 -4.14 -2.76
N ALA A 12 16.91 -5.10 -3.41
CA ALA A 12 15.97 -4.81 -4.48
C ALA A 12 14.66 -4.22 -3.93
N GLU A 13 14.08 -4.80 -2.88
CA GLU A 13 12.82 -4.32 -2.29
C GLU A 13 12.98 -2.94 -1.63
N VAL A 14 14.10 -2.72 -0.92
CA VAL A 14 14.42 -1.40 -0.34
C VAL A 14 14.66 -0.34 -1.42
N LYS A 15 15.32 -0.69 -2.54
CA LYS A 15 15.49 0.24 -3.67
C LYS A 15 14.16 0.61 -4.31
N ARG A 16 13.24 -0.34 -4.45
CA ARG A 16 11.89 -0.11 -5.01
C ARG A 16 11.10 0.88 -4.15
N ILE A 17 11.07 0.66 -2.84
CA ILE A 17 10.39 1.53 -1.89
C ILE A 17 10.96 2.96 -1.99
N LYS A 18 12.30 3.10 -1.99
CA LYS A 18 12.94 4.42 -2.12
C LYS A 18 12.61 5.15 -3.42
N LEU A 19 12.50 4.43 -4.54
CA LEU A 19 12.11 5.04 -5.83
C LEU A 19 10.66 5.53 -5.79
N ALA A 20 9.75 4.74 -5.23
CA ALA A 20 8.36 5.14 -5.08
C ALA A 20 8.20 6.34 -4.12
N THR A 21 8.96 6.37 -3.03
CA THR A 21 9.04 7.54 -2.15
C THR A 21 9.49 8.78 -2.90
N ALA A 22 10.55 8.69 -3.73
CA ALA A 22 11.02 9.81 -4.53
C ALA A 22 9.98 10.26 -5.57
N PHE A 23 9.24 9.31 -6.17
CA PHE A 23 8.15 9.64 -7.08
C PHE A 23 7.06 10.45 -6.36
N THR A 24 6.63 10.03 -5.18
CA THR A 24 5.65 10.77 -4.37
C THR A 24 6.16 12.18 -4.02
N GLN A 25 7.42 12.30 -3.60
CA GLN A 25 8.04 13.59 -3.27
C GLN A 25 8.06 14.59 -4.43
N HIS A 26 8.27 14.11 -5.67
CA HIS A 26 8.29 14.95 -6.86
C HIS A 26 6.91 15.33 -7.40
N HIS A 27 5.84 14.68 -6.94
CA HIS A 27 4.47 14.93 -7.39
C HIS A 27 3.60 15.47 -6.25
N SER A 28 2.78 14.62 -5.63
CA SER A 28 1.86 15.03 -4.56
C SER A 28 2.56 15.58 -3.32
N ASN A 29 3.82 15.22 -3.09
CA ASN A 29 4.60 15.58 -1.92
C ASN A 29 3.87 15.24 -0.60
N LEU A 30 3.19 14.07 -0.56
CA LEU A 30 2.49 13.59 0.63
C LEU A 30 3.40 13.64 1.85
N GLU A 31 2.99 14.40 2.86
CA GLU A 31 3.71 14.52 4.11
C GLU A 31 3.76 13.17 4.82
N TYR A 32 4.88 12.90 5.48
CA TYR A 32 5.13 11.63 6.14
C TYR A 32 4.60 11.62 7.59
N ASN A 33 3.32 11.95 7.75
CA ASN A 33 2.59 12.01 9.01
C ASN A 33 1.13 11.58 8.81
N ASP A 34 0.52 11.01 9.84
CA ASP A 34 -0.90 10.67 9.92
C ASP A 34 -1.43 9.97 8.65
N LYS A 35 -2.47 10.54 8.02
CA LYS A 35 -3.16 9.94 6.87
C LYS A 35 -2.37 10.09 5.58
N SER A 36 -1.81 11.27 5.31
CA SER A 36 -0.96 11.53 4.14
C SER A 36 0.27 10.61 4.14
N GLY A 37 0.86 10.38 5.30
CA GLY A 37 2.02 9.50 5.45
C GLY A 37 1.64 8.04 5.27
N ALA A 38 0.47 7.64 5.75
CA ALA A 38 -0.08 6.30 5.49
C ALA A 38 -0.34 6.07 3.99
N ILE A 39 -0.84 7.07 3.26
CA ILE A 39 -1.01 7.02 1.80
C ILE A 39 0.36 6.96 1.11
N ASN A 40 1.35 7.71 1.59
CA ASN A 40 2.72 7.69 1.06
C ASN A 40 3.38 6.30 1.19
N GLU A 41 3.30 5.70 2.38
CA GLU A 41 3.74 4.32 2.62
C GLU A 41 2.99 3.33 1.73
N SER A 42 1.66 3.46 1.65
CA SER A 42 0.85 2.59 0.81
C SER A 42 1.21 2.71 -0.67
N TYR A 43 1.45 3.91 -1.19
CA TYR A 43 1.86 4.10 -2.57
C TYR A 43 3.18 3.37 -2.88
N SER A 44 4.10 3.31 -1.91
CA SER A 44 5.34 2.55 -2.04
C SER A 44 5.11 1.04 -2.13
N ASP A 45 4.17 0.50 -1.35
CA ASP A 45 3.74 -0.90 -1.44
C ASP A 45 3.03 -1.21 -2.76
N ILE A 46 2.15 -0.30 -3.21
CA ILE A 46 1.43 -0.36 -4.48
C ILE A 46 2.41 -0.40 -5.66
N ALA A 47 3.43 0.46 -5.65
CA ALA A 47 4.47 0.48 -6.67
C ALA A 47 5.32 -0.80 -6.66
N ALA A 48 5.59 -1.36 -5.47
CA ALA A 48 6.27 -2.65 -5.36
C ALA A 48 5.46 -3.78 -6.03
N VAL A 49 4.15 -3.84 -5.79
CA VAL A 49 3.26 -4.82 -6.44
C VAL A 49 3.17 -4.61 -7.95
N ALA A 50 3.07 -3.37 -8.42
CA ALA A 50 3.06 -3.06 -9.85
C ALA A 50 4.34 -3.55 -10.56
N LEU A 51 5.49 -3.39 -9.92
CA LEU A 51 6.75 -3.91 -10.45
C LEU A 51 6.83 -5.44 -10.38
N MET A 52 6.31 -6.06 -9.31
CA MET A 52 6.20 -7.53 -9.24
C MET A 52 5.38 -8.06 -10.41
N GLU A 53 4.23 -7.43 -10.71
CA GLU A 53 3.38 -7.80 -11.85
C GLU A 53 4.10 -7.58 -13.18
N TYR A 54 4.78 -6.44 -13.35
CA TYR A 54 5.53 -6.16 -14.57
C TYR A 54 6.60 -7.24 -14.83
N VAL A 55 7.38 -7.60 -13.80
CA VAL A 55 8.39 -8.67 -13.93
C VAL A 55 7.73 -10.02 -14.22
N ARG A 56 6.64 -10.36 -13.52
CA ARG A 56 5.87 -11.60 -13.74
C ARG A 56 5.40 -11.74 -15.18
N GLN A 57 4.89 -10.67 -15.78
CA GLN A 57 4.41 -10.67 -17.16
C GLN A 57 5.54 -10.71 -18.21
N LYS A 58 6.67 -10.06 -17.93
CA LYS A 58 7.78 -9.94 -18.89
C LYS A 58 8.80 -11.07 -18.80
N ASN A 59 8.99 -11.66 -17.62
CA ASN A 59 9.96 -12.71 -17.38
C ASN A 59 9.52 -13.56 -16.18
N ILE A 60 8.71 -14.59 -16.47
CA ILE A 60 8.17 -15.49 -15.44
C ILE A 60 9.26 -16.30 -14.73
N ASP A 61 10.38 -16.60 -15.39
CA ASP A 61 11.50 -17.34 -14.79
C ASP A 61 12.19 -16.48 -13.73
N LEU A 62 12.47 -15.21 -14.06
CA LEU A 62 13.04 -14.25 -13.11
C LEU A 62 12.07 -14.00 -11.94
N TYR A 63 10.78 -13.86 -12.23
CA TYR A 63 9.76 -13.72 -11.19
C TYR A 63 9.75 -14.93 -10.25
N SER A 64 9.72 -16.14 -10.80
CA SER A 64 9.64 -17.38 -10.03
C SER A 64 10.91 -17.62 -9.22
N ALA A 65 12.07 -17.21 -9.73
CA ALA A 65 13.33 -17.23 -8.98
C ALA A 65 13.32 -16.23 -7.80
N ALA A 66 12.73 -15.05 -7.98
CA ALA A 66 12.62 -14.04 -6.94
C ALA A 66 11.53 -14.35 -5.89
N TYR A 67 10.43 -14.98 -6.31
CA TYR A 67 9.26 -15.28 -5.48
C TYR A 67 8.88 -16.77 -5.57
N PRO A 68 9.75 -17.70 -5.15
CA PRO A 68 9.55 -19.13 -5.35
C PRO A 68 8.32 -19.69 -4.62
N LYS A 69 7.88 -19.04 -3.53
CA LYS A 69 6.69 -19.44 -2.77
C LYS A 69 5.37 -18.89 -3.34
N ALA A 70 5.45 -18.00 -4.33
CA ALA A 70 4.28 -17.33 -4.88
C ALA A 70 3.63 -18.10 -6.03
N ASN A 71 4.22 -19.24 -6.47
CA ASN A 71 3.65 -20.13 -7.50
C ASN A 71 3.15 -19.39 -8.76
N GLY A 72 3.91 -18.39 -9.22
CA GLY A 72 3.58 -17.63 -10.43
C GLY A 72 2.42 -16.63 -10.30
N VAL A 73 1.88 -16.41 -9.09
CA VAL A 73 0.87 -15.36 -8.82
C VAL A 73 1.44 -14.27 -7.91
N ILE A 74 0.79 -13.10 -7.86
CA ILE A 74 1.18 -12.01 -6.95
C ILE A 74 0.78 -12.40 -5.51
N PRO A 75 1.72 -12.39 -4.55
CA PRO A 75 1.45 -12.88 -3.20
C PRO A 75 0.67 -11.90 -2.31
N TRP A 76 0.55 -10.63 -2.72
CA TRP A 76 -0.07 -9.54 -1.93
C TRP A 76 0.57 -9.35 -0.55
N GLN A 77 1.88 -9.62 -0.50
CA GLN A 77 2.72 -9.56 0.68
C GLN A 77 3.90 -8.65 0.41
N ILE A 78 4.25 -7.83 1.39
CA ILE A 78 5.40 -6.91 1.33
C ILE A 78 6.45 -7.36 2.32
N GLY A 79 7.73 -7.30 1.92
CA GLY A 79 8.88 -7.60 2.77
C GLY A 79 9.17 -9.09 2.96
N GLN A 80 8.48 -9.99 2.24
CA GLN A 80 8.71 -11.43 2.39
C GLN A 80 10.14 -11.82 1.95
N THR A 81 10.67 -11.15 0.93
CA THR A 81 12.02 -11.42 0.40
C THR A 81 13.14 -10.73 1.18
N VAL A 82 12.75 -9.83 2.10
CA VAL A 82 13.61 -9.01 2.97
C VAL A 82 13.81 -9.66 4.34
N MET A 83 12.80 -10.36 4.83
CA MET A 83 12.79 -10.92 6.18
C MET A 83 13.47 -12.29 6.21
N CYS A 84 14.52 -12.43 7.03
CA CYS A 84 15.20 -13.72 7.24
C CYS A 84 14.27 -14.83 7.75
N SER A 85 13.17 -14.46 8.42
CA SER A 85 12.15 -15.39 8.89
C SER A 85 11.24 -15.92 7.78
N GLY A 86 11.30 -15.32 6.59
CA GLY A 86 10.38 -15.57 5.47
C GLY A 86 8.93 -15.13 5.76
N LYS A 87 8.67 -14.48 6.90
CA LYS A 87 7.36 -13.88 7.21
C LYS A 87 7.30 -12.49 6.58
N PRO A 88 6.23 -12.15 5.85
CA PRO A 88 6.07 -10.82 5.29
C PRO A 88 5.90 -9.77 6.40
N LEU A 89 6.31 -8.54 6.09
CA LEU A 89 6.16 -7.37 6.97
C LEU A 89 4.72 -6.86 7.00
N ARG A 90 4.05 -6.89 5.84
CA ARG A 90 2.66 -6.42 5.66
C ARG A 90 1.93 -7.31 4.66
N TYR A 91 0.61 -7.27 4.77
CA TYR A 91 -0.34 -7.96 3.88
C TYR A 91 -1.23 -6.90 3.24
N MET A 92 -1.44 -6.97 1.93
CA MET A 92 -2.31 -6.03 1.22
C MET A 92 -3.73 -6.58 1.07
N ASP A 93 -3.89 -7.90 1.03
CA ASP A 93 -5.19 -8.57 0.93
C ASP A 93 -5.99 -8.48 2.24
N TYR A 94 -5.30 -8.65 3.38
CA TYR A 94 -5.88 -8.53 4.71
C TYR A 94 -4.85 -7.95 5.69
N PRO A 95 -4.69 -6.62 5.73
CA PRO A 95 -3.67 -5.94 6.52
C PRO A 95 -3.55 -6.39 7.97
N SER A 96 -4.67 -6.60 8.66
CA SER A 96 -4.68 -7.00 10.07
C SER A 96 -4.10 -8.40 10.34
N LYS A 97 -3.71 -9.19 9.32
CA LYS A 97 -2.95 -10.45 9.49
C LYS A 97 -1.63 -10.24 10.25
N ASP A 98 -1.05 -9.04 10.20
CA ASP A 98 0.15 -8.71 10.97
C ASP A 98 -0.14 -8.32 12.44
N GLY A 99 -1.42 -8.28 12.83
CA GLY A 99 -1.90 -7.96 14.17
C GLY A 99 -1.94 -6.46 14.52
N LYS A 100 -1.61 -5.56 13.58
CA LYS A 100 -1.48 -4.12 13.84
C LYS A 100 -1.95 -3.20 12.73
N SER A 101 -1.93 -3.64 11.47
CA SER A 101 -2.26 -2.79 10.33
C SER A 101 -3.78 -2.68 10.15
N ALA A 102 -4.24 -1.47 9.81
CA ALA A 102 -5.65 -1.18 9.62
C ALA A 102 -6.18 -1.78 8.32
N ASP A 103 -7.33 -2.44 8.42
CA ASP A 103 -8.10 -2.94 7.29
C ASP A 103 -8.98 -1.85 6.66
N CYS A 104 -9.39 -0.87 7.47
CA CYS A 104 -10.33 0.16 7.09
C CYS A 104 -10.05 1.49 7.80
N PHE A 105 -10.51 2.59 7.21
CA PHE A 105 -10.43 3.90 7.84
C PHE A 105 -11.45 4.00 9.00
N ARG A 106 -12.72 3.81 8.69
CA ARG A 106 -13.82 3.81 9.66
C ARG A 106 -14.19 2.39 10.06
N LYS A 107 -14.71 2.23 11.28
CA LYS A 107 -15.23 0.94 11.74
C LYS A 107 -16.39 0.49 10.84
N ILE A 108 -16.24 -0.68 10.25
CA ILE A 108 -17.21 -1.38 9.40
C ILE A 108 -17.28 -2.85 9.82
N ASP A 109 -18.33 -3.57 9.41
CA ASP A 109 -18.61 -4.94 9.88
C ASP A 109 -17.52 -5.98 9.50
N TYR A 110 -16.68 -5.68 8.51
CA TYR A 110 -15.68 -6.62 7.94
C TYR A 110 -14.21 -6.17 8.12
N GLY A 111 -13.94 -5.23 9.02
CA GLY A 111 -12.58 -4.74 9.34
C GLY A 111 -12.19 -5.01 10.79
N ASN A 112 -11.07 -5.71 11.02
CA ASN A 112 -10.61 -6.04 12.38
C ASN A 112 -9.95 -4.86 13.09
N ILE A 113 -9.17 -4.07 12.35
CA ILE A 113 -8.44 -2.91 12.86
C ILE A 113 -8.81 -1.72 11.98
N TYR A 114 -9.24 -0.63 12.61
CA TYR A 114 -9.56 0.64 11.96
C TYR A 114 -8.60 1.74 12.40
N TYR A 115 -8.57 2.86 11.68
CA TYR A 115 -7.55 3.91 11.85
C TYR A 115 -7.42 4.43 13.28
N ASP A 116 -8.53 4.74 13.96
CA ASP A 116 -8.48 5.28 15.33
C ASP A 116 -7.80 4.29 16.29
N LYS A 117 -8.02 2.98 16.10
CA LYS A 117 -7.37 1.92 16.87
C LYS A 117 -5.85 1.89 16.64
N VAL A 118 -5.41 2.19 15.42
CA VAL A 118 -3.97 2.37 15.11
C VAL A 118 -3.40 3.56 15.88
N CYS A 119 -4.10 4.70 15.91
CA CYS A 119 -3.69 5.87 16.66
C CYS A 119 -3.60 5.58 18.18
N GLU A 120 -4.61 4.93 18.76
CA GLU A 120 -4.61 4.49 20.16
C GLU A 120 -3.44 3.55 20.49
N GLN A 121 -3.12 2.63 19.56
CA GLN A 121 -1.96 1.73 19.72
C GLN A 121 -0.64 2.48 19.64
N ALA A 122 -0.53 3.48 18.78
CA ALA A 122 0.66 4.32 18.67
C ALA A 122 0.92 5.07 19.99
N GLU A 123 -0.12 5.72 20.52
CA GLU A 123 -0.07 6.52 21.75
C GLU A 123 0.23 5.65 22.98
N SER A 124 -0.38 4.47 23.08
CA SER A 124 -0.14 3.56 24.20
C SER A 124 1.25 2.90 24.18
N LYS A 125 1.86 2.77 22.99
CA LYS A 125 3.14 2.09 22.82
C LYS A 125 4.34 3.02 22.88
N TYR A 126 4.18 4.27 22.47
CA TYR A 126 5.29 5.21 22.32
C TYR A 126 4.95 6.56 22.95
N SER A 127 5.87 7.09 23.77
CA SER A 127 5.80 8.45 24.30
C SER A 127 6.30 9.50 23.30
N GLU A 128 7.20 9.13 22.40
CA GLU A 128 7.78 10.03 21.40
C GLU A 128 6.88 10.14 20.16
N LYS A 129 6.47 11.37 19.82
CA LYS A 129 5.62 11.64 18.64
C LYS A 129 6.19 11.10 17.34
N ALA A 130 7.51 11.16 17.14
CA ALA A 130 8.15 10.63 15.93
C ALA A 130 7.96 9.11 15.79
N LEU A 131 8.01 8.37 16.90
CA LEU A 131 7.77 6.93 16.91
C LEU A 131 6.28 6.60 16.74
N GLN A 132 5.39 7.41 17.31
CA GLN A 132 3.95 7.30 17.07
C GLN A 132 3.63 7.47 15.57
N GLN A 133 4.17 8.52 14.95
CA GLN A 133 3.97 8.80 13.53
C GLN A 133 4.55 7.70 12.65
N SER A 134 5.77 7.24 12.93
CA SER A 134 6.35 6.09 12.23
C SER A 134 5.47 4.85 12.33
N TYR A 135 4.90 4.56 13.51
CA TYR A 135 3.97 3.46 13.68
C TYR A 135 2.69 3.66 12.86
N ILE A 136 2.06 4.84 12.94
CA ILE A 136 0.81 5.17 12.25
C ILE A 136 0.98 4.99 10.75
N VAL A 137 1.97 5.63 10.12
CA VAL A 137 2.11 5.60 8.65
C VAL A 137 2.32 4.16 8.11
N HIS A 138 3.07 3.33 8.84
CA HIS A 138 3.32 1.95 8.41
C HIS A 138 2.15 0.99 8.63
N THR A 139 1.25 1.28 9.57
CA THR A 139 0.14 0.40 9.93
C THR A 139 -1.18 0.87 9.35
N ALA A 140 -1.40 2.17 9.23
CA ALA A 140 -2.55 2.74 8.54
C ALA A 140 -2.45 2.62 7.01
N SER A 141 -1.26 2.40 6.44
CA SER A 141 -1.09 2.13 5.00
C SER A 141 -1.88 0.91 4.51
N GLY A 142 -2.24 0.00 5.42
CA GLY A 142 -3.13 -1.13 5.17
C GLY A 142 -4.45 -0.75 4.47
N ILE A 143 -4.99 0.44 4.75
CA ILE A 143 -6.27 0.91 4.20
C ILE A 143 -6.18 1.04 2.67
N PHE A 144 -5.17 1.76 2.18
CA PHE A 144 -4.97 1.97 0.74
C PHE A 144 -4.35 0.74 0.07
N ASN A 145 -3.57 -0.06 0.82
CA ASN A 145 -3.08 -1.35 0.34
C ASN A 145 -4.23 -2.30 0.01
N ARG A 146 -5.22 -2.39 0.90
CA ARG A 146 -6.43 -3.19 0.70
C ARG A 146 -7.31 -2.63 -0.42
N ALA A 147 -7.43 -1.30 -0.53
CA ALA A 147 -8.12 -0.68 -1.66
C ALA A 147 -7.48 -1.08 -3.01
N LEU A 148 -6.15 -1.03 -3.14
CA LEU A 148 -5.48 -1.50 -4.36
C LEU A 148 -5.79 -2.99 -4.61
N TYR A 149 -5.64 -3.85 -3.60
CA TYR A 149 -5.90 -5.30 -3.75
C TYR A 149 -7.31 -5.58 -4.30
N LEU A 150 -8.32 -4.94 -3.71
CA LEU A 150 -9.71 -5.09 -4.11
C LEU A 150 -9.95 -4.57 -5.54
N LEU A 151 -9.39 -3.41 -5.88
CA LEU A 151 -9.53 -2.84 -7.22
C LEU A 151 -8.82 -3.70 -8.27
N ALA A 152 -7.60 -4.15 -7.98
CA ALA A 152 -6.82 -5.02 -8.85
C ALA A 152 -7.45 -6.40 -9.05
N SER A 153 -8.23 -6.89 -8.08
CA SER A 153 -9.01 -8.13 -8.24
C SER A 153 -10.11 -8.00 -9.30
N ARG A 154 -10.58 -6.77 -9.58
CA ARG A 154 -11.55 -6.46 -10.66
C ARG A 154 -10.85 -6.10 -11.97
N TRP A 155 -9.76 -5.35 -11.88
CA TRP A 155 -9.16 -4.64 -13.02
C TRP A 155 -7.82 -5.22 -13.51
N GLY A 156 -7.20 -6.09 -12.72
CA GLY A 156 -5.78 -6.39 -12.82
C GLY A 156 -4.91 -5.30 -12.20
N VAL A 157 -3.70 -5.68 -11.81
CA VAL A 157 -2.73 -4.80 -11.12
C VAL A 157 -2.34 -3.60 -11.97
N GLU A 158 -2.10 -3.77 -13.27
CA GLU A 158 -1.64 -2.69 -14.14
C GLU A 158 -2.66 -1.54 -14.22
N LYS A 159 -3.93 -1.87 -14.46
CA LYS A 159 -5.01 -0.89 -14.58
C LYS A 159 -5.27 -0.19 -13.24
N ALA A 160 -5.29 -0.93 -12.14
CA ALA A 160 -5.43 -0.36 -10.81
C ALA A 160 -4.25 0.59 -10.48
N PHE A 161 -3.01 0.17 -10.72
CA PHE A 161 -1.82 0.99 -10.49
C PHE A 161 -1.85 2.30 -11.29
N ARG A 162 -2.28 2.28 -12.56
CA ARG A 162 -2.38 3.49 -13.39
C ARG A 162 -3.31 4.55 -12.76
N ALA A 163 -4.43 4.14 -12.17
CA ALA A 163 -5.33 5.06 -11.48
C ALA A 163 -4.67 5.68 -10.24
N PHE A 164 -4.02 4.88 -9.39
CA PHE A 164 -3.29 5.39 -8.22
C PHE A 164 -2.08 6.27 -8.59
N ALA A 165 -1.36 5.92 -9.65
CA ALA A 165 -0.23 6.70 -10.15
C ALA A 165 -0.69 8.07 -10.66
N LEU A 166 -1.77 8.11 -11.46
CA LEU A 166 -2.33 9.38 -11.93
C LEU A 166 -2.92 10.20 -10.78
N ALA A 167 -3.53 9.56 -9.78
CA ALA A 167 -3.97 10.23 -8.55
C ALA A 167 -2.81 10.93 -7.83
N ASN A 168 -1.69 10.24 -7.63
CA ASN A 168 -0.48 10.81 -7.04
C ASN A 168 0.10 11.97 -7.87
N VAL A 169 0.07 11.86 -9.21
CA VAL A 169 0.60 12.89 -10.12
C VAL A 169 -0.27 14.15 -10.15
N LYS A 170 -1.59 13.99 -10.20
CA LYS A 170 -2.50 15.08 -10.61
C LYS A 170 -3.44 15.56 -9.50
N TYR A 171 -3.81 14.70 -8.55
CA TYR A 171 -4.94 14.96 -7.66
C TYR A 171 -4.59 15.00 -6.17
N TRP A 172 -3.63 14.20 -5.73
CA TRP A 172 -3.20 14.21 -4.34
C TRP A 172 -2.39 15.47 -4.03
N THR A 173 -2.64 16.01 -2.84
CA THR A 173 -1.89 17.13 -2.27
C THR A 173 -1.02 16.63 -1.12
N SER A 174 -0.10 17.46 -0.62
CA SER A 174 0.79 17.06 0.47
C SER A 174 0.05 16.70 1.76
N GLN A 175 -1.16 17.23 1.93
CA GLN A 175 -2.02 17.07 3.11
C GLN A 175 -3.24 16.17 2.85
N ALA A 176 -3.22 15.38 1.77
CA ALA A 176 -4.36 14.54 1.44
C ALA A 176 -4.68 13.57 2.60
N ASP A 177 -5.96 13.52 2.97
CA ASP A 177 -6.51 12.49 3.84
C ASP A 177 -7.06 11.32 3.01
N PHE A 178 -7.57 10.28 3.67
CA PHE A 178 -8.05 9.10 2.97
C PHE A 178 -9.22 9.37 2.02
N ASP A 179 -10.18 10.22 2.40
CA ASP A 179 -11.36 10.48 1.57
C ASP A 179 -10.97 11.34 0.35
N SER A 180 -10.20 12.43 0.56
CA SER A 180 -9.71 13.28 -0.54
C SER A 180 -8.77 12.53 -1.48
N ALA A 181 -7.93 11.63 -0.96
CA ALA A 181 -7.08 10.78 -1.79
C ALA A 181 -7.89 9.75 -2.59
N ALA A 182 -8.96 9.18 -2.01
CA ALA A 182 -9.87 8.30 -2.73
C ALA A 182 -10.58 9.01 -3.88
N ASN A 183 -11.07 10.24 -3.66
CA ASN A 183 -11.60 11.10 -4.72
C ASN A 183 -10.57 11.38 -5.82
N GLY A 184 -9.30 11.52 -5.46
CA GLY A 184 -8.21 11.61 -6.43
C GLY A 184 -8.10 10.38 -7.33
N VAL A 185 -8.32 9.18 -6.80
CA VAL A 185 -8.35 7.93 -7.58
C VAL A 185 -9.61 7.83 -8.44
N VAL A 186 -10.76 8.30 -7.95
CA VAL A 186 -12.01 8.39 -8.73
C VAL A 186 -11.82 9.30 -9.95
N ASN A 187 -11.29 10.50 -9.74
CA ASN A 187 -10.99 11.45 -10.82
C ASN A 187 -9.94 10.90 -11.80
N ALA A 188 -8.91 10.22 -11.28
CA ALA A 188 -7.93 9.55 -12.13
C ALA A 188 -8.54 8.42 -12.97
N ALA A 189 -9.47 7.65 -12.40
CA ALA A 189 -10.20 6.62 -13.14
C ALA A 189 -11.04 7.23 -14.26
N GLN A 190 -11.76 8.33 -13.99
CA GLN A 190 -12.52 9.07 -15.01
C GLN A 190 -11.62 9.53 -16.17
N ASP A 191 -10.50 10.17 -15.85
CA ASP A 191 -9.51 10.65 -16.83
C ASP A 191 -8.94 9.53 -17.72
N LEU A 192 -8.77 8.34 -17.14
CA LEU A 192 -8.26 7.15 -17.84
C LEU A 192 -9.36 6.39 -18.61
N GLY A 193 -10.61 6.84 -18.54
CA GLY A 193 -11.76 6.15 -19.13
C GLY A 193 -12.11 4.84 -18.42
N TYR A 194 -11.79 4.72 -17.14
CA TYR A 194 -12.12 3.57 -16.28
C TYR A 194 -13.42 3.82 -15.50
N SER A 195 -13.97 2.78 -14.88
CA SER A 195 -15.23 2.89 -14.11
C SER A 195 -14.99 3.62 -12.77
N PRO A 196 -15.55 4.82 -12.54
CA PRO A 196 -15.42 5.51 -11.25
C PRO A 196 -16.18 4.77 -10.15
N ASP A 197 -17.33 4.17 -10.50
CA ASP A 197 -18.15 3.40 -9.58
C ASP A 197 -17.39 2.20 -8.98
N ASP A 198 -16.55 1.54 -9.76
CA ASP A 198 -15.71 0.45 -9.25
C ASP A 198 -14.73 0.95 -8.16
N VAL A 199 -14.20 2.17 -8.32
CA VAL A 199 -13.30 2.80 -7.34
C VAL A 199 -14.08 3.16 -6.08
N ILE A 200 -15.24 3.80 -6.23
CA ILE A 200 -16.13 4.17 -5.10
C ILE A 200 -16.50 2.93 -4.29
N ASN A 201 -17.02 1.90 -4.95
CA ASN A 201 -17.42 0.64 -4.31
C ASN A 201 -16.26 -0.06 -3.57
N VAL A 202 -15.02 0.09 -4.05
CA VAL A 202 -13.84 -0.48 -3.40
C VAL A 202 -13.43 0.33 -2.17
N PHE A 203 -13.46 1.67 -2.24
CA PHE A 203 -13.13 2.51 -1.09
C PHE A 203 -14.15 2.39 0.04
N GLU A 204 -15.43 2.20 -0.27
CA GLU A 204 -16.46 1.90 0.73
C GLU A 204 -16.15 0.61 1.52
N GLN A 205 -15.62 -0.43 0.86
CA GLN A 205 -15.22 -1.68 1.52
C GLN A 205 -14.04 -1.52 2.48
N VAL A 206 -13.29 -0.42 2.40
CA VAL A 206 -12.24 -0.06 3.36
C VAL A 206 -12.65 1.14 4.23
N GLY A 207 -13.94 1.46 4.31
CA GLY A 207 -14.48 2.51 5.19
C GLY A 207 -14.04 3.93 4.82
N VAL A 208 -13.60 4.14 3.58
CA VAL A 208 -13.20 5.43 3.02
C VAL A 208 -14.33 5.95 2.13
N ARG A 209 -14.72 7.21 2.29
CA ARG A 209 -15.75 7.81 1.45
C ARG A 209 -15.09 8.31 0.17
N ALA A 210 -15.69 7.97 -0.97
CA ALA A 210 -15.30 8.52 -2.26
C ALA A 210 -16.56 8.99 -3.01
N ASP A 211 -16.46 10.13 -3.69
CA ASP A 211 -17.51 10.73 -4.51
C ASP A 211 -17.00 11.25 -5.86
#